data_AF-A0A5J5GEC7-F1
#
_entry.id   AF-A0A5J5GEC7-F1
#
_cell.length_a   1.000
_cell.length_b   1.000
_cell.length_c   1.000
_cell.angle_alpha   90.00
_cell.angle_beta   90.00
_cell.angle_gamma   90.00
#
_symmetry.space_group_name_H-M   'P 1'
#
loop_
_entity.id
_entity.type
_entity.pdbx_description
1 polymer ?
#
loop_
_entity_poly.entity_id
_entity_poly.type
_entity_poly.pdbx_seq_one_letter_code
_entity_poly.pdbx_strand_id
1 'polypeptide(L)'
;MIRRVRFQTHPIPGTPPMSPFAPWLERWTLAPDGAPIRTPSSDLLPVRAGDRPAMLKLARSEEERRGAALLRWLGSGTAAEVLEFEGPALLLERATGPDLVTLALTDDAAATEVILEVASRLHQARAHPPETEPLSDYLAALLSPRGAARFPGEAALARDLLESTTAPLPLHGDLHHGNILDFGGRWRVIDPKGLHGDRTFDFARLFFNPDAIDPAHGLAIRPQVFVERLARVSSGAGLDPDRLRGWIRVKAAVSMLWQHGAPDPLTERIKRLTESPLTMNIF
;
A
#
# COMPACT_ATOMS: atom_id res chain seq x y z
N MET A 1 8.56 12.25 -21.58
CA MET A 1 8.45 12.53 -20.14
C MET A 1 7.19 11.83 -19.59
N ILE A 2 7.15 10.49 -19.71
CA ILE A 2 5.99 9.62 -19.38
C ILE A 2 6.36 8.87 -18.11
N ARG A 3 6.15 9.51 -16.95
CA ARG A 3 6.50 8.97 -15.63
C ARG A 3 5.48 9.56 -14.66
N ARG A 4 4.75 8.83 -13.82
CA ARG A 4 4.82 7.43 -13.37
C ARG A 4 3.51 7.15 -12.65
N VAL A 5 2.85 6.04 -12.95
CA VAL A 5 2.12 5.33 -11.88
C VAL A 5 3.10 4.28 -11.40
N ARG A 6 3.72 4.51 -10.24
CA ARG A 6 4.59 3.51 -9.59
C ARG A 6 3.70 2.64 -8.72
N PHE A 7 3.11 1.61 -9.34
CA PHE A 7 2.60 0.47 -8.58
C PHE A 7 3.77 -0.19 -7.85
N GLN A 8 3.49 -0.87 -6.73
CA GLN A 8 4.45 -1.29 -5.70
C GLN A 8 5.50 -2.33 -6.09
N THR A 9 5.73 -2.51 -7.38
CA THR A 9 6.62 -3.49 -7.95
C THR A 9 7.32 -2.82 -9.12
N HIS A 10 8.65 -2.91 -9.13
CA HIS A 10 9.40 -2.36 -10.25
C HIS A 10 8.84 -2.95 -11.55
N PRO A 11 8.72 -2.15 -12.63
CA PRO A 11 8.39 -2.69 -13.93
C PRO A 11 9.27 -3.91 -14.19
N ILE A 12 8.65 -5.06 -14.44
CA ILE A 12 9.40 -6.27 -14.79
C ILE A 12 9.93 -6.06 -16.21
N PRO A 13 11.16 -6.51 -16.54
CA PRO A 13 11.66 -6.44 -17.90
C PRO A 13 10.68 -7.03 -18.92
N GLY A 14 10.41 -6.28 -19.98
CA GLY A 14 9.48 -6.65 -21.04
C GLY A 14 8.28 -5.70 -21.11
N THR A 15 8.15 -4.97 -22.22
CA THR A 15 6.92 -4.24 -22.54
C THR A 15 5.87 -5.28 -22.90
N PRO A 16 4.75 -5.34 -22.17
CA PRO A 16 3.71 -6.28 -22.54
C PRO A 16 3.07 -5.90 -23.88
N PRO A 17 2.53 -6.88 -24.61
CA PRO A 17 1.87 -6.61 -25.87
C PRO A 17 0.66 -5.70 -25.65
N MET A 18 0.30 -4.92 -26.67
CA MET A 18 -0.93 -4.11 -26.68
C MET A 18 -2.19 -4.98 -26.78
N SER A 19 -2.07 -6.21 -27.28
CA SER A 19 -3.20 -7.09 -27.58
C SER A 19 -4.17 -7.36 -26.41
N PRO A 20 -3.74 -7.51 -25.14
CA PRO A 20 -4.67 -7.72 -24.03
C PRO A 20 -5.52 -6.47 -23.72
N PHE A 21 -5.05 -5.28 -24.09
CA PHE A 21 -5.76 -4.01 -23.88
C PHE A 21 -6.77 -3.70 -24.99
N ALA A 22 -6.58 -4.23 -26.20
CA ALA A 22 -7.38 -3.89 -27.38
C ALA A 22 -8.91 -3.98 -27.16
N PRO A 23 -9.46 -5.03 -26.53
CA PRO A 23 -10.91 -5.09 -26.29
C PRO A 23 -11.43 -3.94 -25.42
N TRP A 24 -10.63 -3.49 -24.45
CA TRP A 24 -10.98 -2.43 -23.52
C TRP A 24 -10.79 -1.04 -24.14
N LEU A 25 -9.77 -0.88 -24.98
CA LEU A 25 -9.56 0.34 -25.75
C LEU A 25 -10.74 0.63 -26.68
N GLU A 26 -11.22 -0.40 -27.37
CA GLU A 26 -12.40 -0.28 -28.24
C GLU A 26 -13.67 -0.04 -27.39
N ARG A 27 -13.92 -0.89 -26.40
CA ARG A 27 -15.14 -0.84 -25.57
C ARG A 27 -15.33 0.49 -24.85
N TRP A 28 -14.26 1.07 -24.32
CA TRP A 28 -14.31 2.33 -23.57
C TRP A 28 -13.83 3.53 -24.38
N THR A 29 -13.62 3.37 -25.69
CA THR A 29 -13.19 4.45 -26.61
C THR A 29 -11.94 5.18 -26.09
N LEU A 30 -10.90 4.41 -25.74
CA LEU A 30 -9.67 4.92 -25.14
C LEU A 30 -8.54 5.03 -26.16
N ALA A 31 -7.79 6.12 -26.10
CA ALA A 31 -6.56 6.28 -26.87
C ALA A 31 -5.33 5.96 -25.99
N PRO A 32 -4.40 5.09 -26.43
CA PRO A 32 -3.13 4.89 -25.73
C PRO A 32 -2.33 6.19 -25.60
N ASP A 33 -1.74 6.41 -24.43
CA ASP A 33 -0.98 7.62 -24.09
C ASP A 33 0.33 7.29 -23.37
N GLY A 34 1.02 6.29 -23.90
CA GLY A 34 2.29 5.80 -23.42
C GLY A 34 2.50 4.33 -23.69
N ALA A 35 3.65 3.82 -23.24
CA ALA A 35 3.97 2.41 -23.34
C ALA A 35 3.23 1.60 -22.25
N PRO A 36 2.81 0.37 -22.56
CA PRO A 36 2.36 -0.58 -21.56
C PRO A 36 3.42 -0.84 -20.47
N ILE A 37 2.97 -1.08 -19.25
CA ILE A 37 3.81 -1.37 -18.09
C ILE A 37 3.40 -2.72 -17.50
N ARG A 38 4.38 -3.55 -17.15
CA ARG A 38 4.17 -4.86 -16.52
C ARG A 38 4.53 -4.81 -15.04
N THR A 39 3.61 -5.24 -14.19
CA THR A 39 3.87 -5.55 -12.78
C THR A 39 3.71 -7.06 -12.54
N PRO A 40 4.09 -7.62 -11.38
CA PRO A 40 3.83 -9.01 -11.02
C PRO A 40 2.34 -9.35 -11.03
N SER A 41 1.49 -8.41 -10.62
CA SER A 41 0.06 -8.64 -10.38
C SER A 41 -0.85 -8.07 -11.47
N SER A 42 -0.36 -7.16 -12.32
CA SER A 42 -1.19 -6.39 -13.23
C SER A 42 -0.48 -5.89 -14.49
N ASP A 43 -1.31 -5.48 -15.44
CA ASP A 43 -0.93 -4.95 -16.74
C ASP A 43 -1.48 -3.55 -16.83
N LEU A 44 -0.64 -2.57 -17.13
CA LEU A 44 -1.04 -1.18 -17.04
C LEU A 44 -0.81 -0.49 -18.37
N LEU A 45 -1.75 0.35 -18.77
CA LEU A 45 -1.65 1.16 -19.97
C LEU A 45 -2.08 2.60 -19.65
N PRO A 46 -1.15 3.56 -19.69
CA PRO A 46 -1.47 4.98 -19.86
C PRO A 46 -2.45 5.18 -21.01
N VAL A 47 -3.60 5.81 -20.76
CA VAL A 47 -4.62 6.07 -21.78
C VAL A 47 -5.24 7.47 -21.63
N ARG A 48 -6.03 7.86 -22.63
CA ARG A 48 -6.90 9.03 -22.63
C ARG A 48 -8.35 8.56 -22.82
N ALA A 49 -9.23 9.00 -21.93
CA ALA A 49 -10.68 8.87 -22.07
C ALA A 49 -11.23 10.26 -22.46
N GLY A 50 -11.33 10.51 -23.78
CA GLY A 50 -11.44 11.88 -24.29
C GLY A 50 -10.22 12.72 -23.89
N ASP A 51 -10.44 13.88 -23.26
CA ASP A 51 -9.35 14.74 -22.79
C ASP A 51 -8.79 14.33 -21.41
N ARG A 52 -9.42 13.37 -20.72
CA ARG A 52 -9.03 12.97 -19.36
C ARG A 52 -7.85 11.98 -19.39
N PRO A 53 -6.73 12.28 -18.72
CA PRO A 53 -5.69 11.30 -18.46
C PRO A 53 -6.22 10.17 -17.58
N ALA A 54 -6.09 8.93 -18.05
CA ALA A 54 -6.53 7.74 -17.32
C ALA A 54 -5.46 6.65 -17.35
N MET A 55 -5.64 5.66 -16.48
CA MET A 55 -4.80 4.47 -16.37
C MET A 55 -5.70 3.24 -16.49
N LEU A 56 -5.52 2.47 -17.56
CA LEU A 56 -6.16 1.18 -17.74
C LEU A 56 -5.31 0.12 -17.04
N LYS A 57 -5.88 -0.59 -16.08
CA LYS A 57 -5.26 -1.68 -15.33
C LYS A 57 -6.01 -2.97 -15.60
N LEU A 58 -5.31 -4.02 -16.02
CA LEU A 58 -5.84 -5.38 -16.12
C LEU A 58 -5.25 -6.22 -14.99
N ALA A 59 -6.10 -6.61 -14.05
CA ALA A 59 -5.76 -7.45 -12.92
C ALA A 59 -5.45 -8.89 -13.36
N ARG A 60 -4.39 -9.48 -12.80
CA ARG A 60 -4.02 -10.90 -12.99
C ARG A 60 -4.24 -11.77 -11.75
N SER A 61 -4.67 -11.17 -10.64
CA SER A 61 -4.95 -11.86 -9.38
C SER A 61 -6.31 -11.45 -8.81
N GLU A 62 -6.88 -12.30 -7.96
CA GLU A 62 -8.10 -11.97 -7.21
C GLU A 62 -7.87 -10.82 -6.22
N GLU A 63 -6.67 -10.73 -5.63
CA GLU A 63 -6.27 -9.61 -4.78
C GLU A 63 -6.47 -8.26 -5.48
N GLU A 64 -6.06 -8.17 -6.75
CA GLU A 64 -6.18 -6.93 -7.53
C GLU A 64 -7.62 -6.60 -7.90
N ARG A 65 -8.45 -7.61 -8.18
CA ARG A 65 -9.89 -7.43 -8.41
C ARG A 65 -10.60 -6.94 -7.15
N ARG A 66 -10.23 -7.48 -5.99
CA ARG A 66 -10.72 -7.05 -4.67
C ARG A 66 -10.33 -5.59 -4.40
N GLY A 67 -9.08 -5.24 -4.70
CA GLY A 67 -8.59 -3.87 -4.62
C GLY A 67 -9.38 -2.88 -5.47
N ALA A 68 -9.71 -3.27 -6.72
CA ALA A 68 -10.54 -2.48 -7.62
C ALA A 68 -11.94 -2.22 -7.05
N ALA A 69 -12.58 -3.25 -6.48
CA ALA A 69 -13.88 -3.11 -5.83
C ALA A 69 -13.81 -2.15 -4.63
N LEU A 70 -12.74 -2.23 -3.82
CA LEU A 70 -12.52 -1.32 -2.70
C LEU A 70 -12.34 0.14 -3.16
N LEU A 71 -11.53 0.40 -4.20
CA LEU A 71 -11.37 1.75 -4.76
C LEU A 71 -12.71 2.35 -5.20
N ARG A 72 -13.54 1.56 -5.92
CA ARG A 72 -14.86 2.01 -6.37
C ARG A 72 -15.77 2.36 -5.21
N TRP A 73 -15.74 1.57 -4.14
CA TRP A 73 -16.52 1.81 -2.93
C TRP A 73 -16.06 3.03 -2.13
N LEU A 74 -14.74 3.27 -2.04
CA LEU A 74 -14.19 4.44 -1.35
C LEU A 74 -14.56 5.77 -2.04
N GLY A 75 -14.69 5.76 -3.37
CA GLY A 75 -15.07 6.90 -4.18
C GLY A 75 -13.99 7.98 -4.28
N SER A 76 -14.21 8.95 -5.17
CA SER A 76 -13.23 9.97 -5.57
C SER A 76 -12.87 11.00 -4.48
N GLY A 77 -13.54 10.96 -3.33
CA GLY A 77 -13.14 11.74 -2.15
C GLY A 77 -11.91 11.18 -1.43
N THR A 78 -11.63 9.89 -1.60
CA THR A 78 -10.57 9.16 -0.85
C THR A 78 -9.61 8.42 -1.76
N ALA A 79 -10.16 7.78 -2.79
CA ALA A 79 -9.43 6.97 -3.77
C ALA A 79 -9.36 7.68 -5.12
N ALA A 80 -8.44 7.25 -5.99
CA ALA A 80 -8.49 7.61 -7.40
C ALA A 80 -9.87 7.26 -8.00
N GLU A 81 -10.41 8.16 -8.81
CA GLU A 81 -11.74 7.97 -9.40
C GLU A 81 -11.72 6.73 -10.30
N VAL A 82 -12.63 5.78 -10.03
CA VAL A 82 -12.90 4.65 -10.90
C VAL A 82 -13.86 5.12 -11.98
N LEU A 83 -13.34 5.24 -13.20
CA LEU A 83 -14.11 5.66 -14.38
C LEU A 83 -14.93 4.50 -14.92
N GLU A 84 -14.31 3.32 -15.03
CA GLU A 84 -14.95 2.08 -15.50
C GLU A 84 -14.38 0.88 -14.74
N PHE A 85 -15.19 -0.15 -14.51
CA PHE A 85 -14.75 -1.40 -13.90
C PHE A 85 -15.59 -2.58 -14.38
N GLU A 86 -14.96 -3.50 -15.13
CA GLU A 86 -15.61 -4.69 -15.67
C GLU A 86 -14.63 -5.88 -15.73
N GLY A 87 -15.00 -7.00 -15.10
CA GLY A 87 -14.17 -8.21 -15.06
C GLY A 87 -12.76 -7.93 -14.51
N PRO A 88 -11.68 -8.19 -15.26
CA PRO A 88 -10.32 -7.89 -14.83
C PRO A 88 -9.89 -6.44 -15.08
N ALA A 89 -10.67 -5.65 -15.84
CA ALA A 89 -10.26 -4.32 -16.29
C ALA A 89 -10.82 -3.23 -15.38
N LEU A 90 -9.93 -2.33 -14.97
CA LEU A 90 -10.19 -1.15 -14.16
C LEU A 90 -9.62 0.07 -14.88
N LEU A 91 -10.46 1.07 -15.13
CA LEU A 91 -10.05 2.37 -15.66
C LEU A 91 -10.06 3.38 -14.51
N LEU A 92 -8.89 3.93 -14.19
CA LEU A 92 -8.73 4.94 -13.14
C LEU A 92 -8.40 6.30 -13.74
N GLU A 93 -8.84 7.37 -13.08
CA GLU A 93 -8.18 8.67 -13.23
C GLU A 93 -6.67 8.49 -13.00
N ARG A 94 -5.84 9.13 -13.84
CA ARG A 94 -4.39 9.07 -13.71
C ARG A 94 -3.86 10.36 -13.07
N ALA A 95 -3.16 10.21 -11.96
CA ALA A 95 -2.46 11.30 -11.29
C ALA A 95 -1.43 11.95 -12.20
N THR A 96 -1.33 13.28 -12.12
CA THR A 96 -0.37 14.10 -12.86
C THR A 96 0.44 15.03 -11.96
N GLY A 97 0.15 15.07 -10.65
CA GLY A 97 0.87 15.87 -9.67
C GLY A 97 2.16 15.20 -9.17
N PRO A 98 2.87 15.84 -8.22
CA PRO A 98 4.09 15.29 -7.62
C PRO A 98 3.84 13.97 -6.89
N ASP A 99 4.90 13.17 -6.74
CA ASP A 99 4.87 11.95 -5.95
C ASP A 99 5.16 12.22 -4.47
N LEU A 100 4.48 11.50 -3.57
CA LEU A 100 4.63 11.66 -2.13
C LEU A 100 5.99 11.14 -1.62
N VAL A 101 6.66 10.29 -2.42
CA VAL A 101 8.02 9.82 -2.15
C VAL A 101 9.00 10.99 -2.14
N THR A 102 8.94 11.86 -3.14
CA THR A 102 9.80 13.05 -3.23
C THR A 102 9.58 13.96 -2.04
N LEU A 103 8.32 14.18 -1.63
CA LEU A 103 8.03 14.95 -0.43
C LEU A 103 8.65 14.32 0.80
N ALA A 104 8.54 12.99 0.98
CA ALA A 104 9.10 12.31 2.15
C ALA A 104 10.63 12.42 2.25
N LEU A 105 11.33 12.46 1.12
CA LEU A 105 12.78 12.62 1.08
C LEU A 105 13.22 14.04 1.48
N THR A 106 12.37 15.05 1.27
CA THR A 106 12.65 16.44 1.64
C THR A 106 12.07 16.83 3.00
N ASP A 107 10.91 16.26 3.35
CA ASP A 107 10.11 16.55 4.54
C ASP A 107 9.21 15.35 4.88
N ASP A 108 9.79 14.38 5.60
CA ASP A 108 9.11 13.16 6.03
C ASP A 108 7.90 13.43 6.94
N ALA A 109 8.00 14.51 7.72
CA ALA A 109 6.96 15.00 8.59
C ALA A 109 5.73 15.40 7.77
N ALA A 110 5.89 16.28 6.77
CA ALA A 110 4.80 16.71 5.90
C ALA A 110 4.21 15.54 5.08
N ALA A 111 5.04 14.62 4.61
CA ALA A 111 4.55 13.42 3.93
C ALA A 111 3.70 12.55 4.85
N THR A 112 4.10 12.38 6.11
CA THR A 112 3.33 11.61 7.10
C THR A 112 1.98 12.27 7.40
N GLU A 113 1.90 13.61 7.47
CA GLU A 113 0.63 14.32 7.64
C GLU A 113 -0.35 14.06 6.48
N VAL A 114 0.15 14.05 5.24
CA VAL A 114 -0.67 13.70 4.07
C VAL A 114 -1.22 12.28 4.19
N ILE A 115 -0.40 11.32 4.64
CA ILE A 115 -0.83 9.94 4.85
C ILE A 115 -1.90 9.86 5.93
N LEU A 116 -1.75 10.60 7.03
CA LEU A 116 -2.75 10.66 8.11
C LEU A 116 -4.08 11.25 7.64
N GLU A 117 -4.04 12.33 6.86
CA GLU A 117 -5.23 12.93 6.28
C GLU A 117 -5.97 11.92 5.38
N VAL A 118 -5.23 11.24 4.49
CA VAL A 118 -5.78 10.23 3.60
C VAL A 118 -6.33 9.02 4.37
N ALA A 119 -5.60 8.54 5.39
CA ALA A 119 -6.03 7.44 6.24
C ALA A 119 -7.31 7.79 7.02
N SER A 120 -7.44 9.04 7.48
CA SER A 120 -8.65 9.50 8.18
C SER A 120 -9.88 9.37 7.31
N ARG A 121 -9.78 9.71 6.01
CA ARG A 121 -10.85 9.49 5.03
C ARG A 121 -11.05 8.01 4.75
N LEU A 122 -9.98 7.24 4.57
CA LEU A 122 -10.03 5.80 4.31
C LEU A 122 -10.82 5.06 5.41
N HIS A 123 -10.54 5.35 6.68
CA HIS A 123 -11.14 4.66 7.83
C HIS A 123 -12.53 5.18 8.24
N GLN A 124 -13.11 6.14 7.51
CA GLN A 124 -14.50 6.56 7.74
C GLN A 124 -15.48 5.41 7.51
N ALA A 125 -16.45 5.27 8.43
CA ALA A 125 -17.53 4.32 8.30
C ALA A 125 -18.38 4.63 7.05
N ARG A 126 -18.66 3.57 6.29
CA ARG A 126 -19.41 3.63 5.04
C ARG A 126 -20.28 2.37 4.94
N ALA A 127 -21.48 2.52 4.39
CA ALA A 127 -22.38 1.38 4.20
C ALA A 127 -21.91 0.47 3.06
N HIS A 128 -22.24 -0.82 3.16
CA HIS A 128 -22.09 -1.81 2.09
C HIS A 128 -20.66 -1.96 1.55
N PRO A 129 -19.66 -2.24 2.40
CA PRO A 129 -18.31 -2.52 1.91
C PRO A 129 -18.29 -3.73 0.98
N PRO A 130 -17.39 -3.76 -0.02
CA PRO A 130 -17.20 -4.93 -0.85
C PRO A 130 -16.57 -6.07 -0.05
N GLU A 131 -16.51 -7.25 -0.65
CA GLU A 131 -15.75 -8.37 -0.09
C GLU A 131 -14.27 -7.99 0.09
N THR A 132 -13.71 -8.35 1.24
CA THR A 132 -12.34 -8.02 1.66
C THR A 132 -11.68 -9.26 2.28
N GLU A 133 -10.35 -9.35 2.24
CA GLU A 133 -9.61 -10.48 2.82
C GLU A 133 -9.42 -10.28 4.33
N PRO A 134 -9.84 -11.22 5.19
CA PRO A 134 -9.51 -11.15 6.61
C PRO A 134 -8.00 -11.06 6.83
N LEU A 135 -7.55 -10.20 7.75
CA LEU A 135 -6.13 -10.11 8.12
C LEU A 135 -5.55 -11.45 8.58
N SER A 136 -6.37 -12.33 9.18
CA SER A 136 -5.96 -13.69 9.54
C SER A 136 -5.48 -14.49 8.32
N ASP A 137 -6.17 -14.35 7.19
CA ASP A 137 -5.91 -15.11 5.97
C ASP A 137 -4.70 -14.52 5.26
N TYR A 138 -4.61 -13.20 5.22
CA TYR A 138 -3.41 -12.49 4.77
C TYR A 138 -2.17 -12.91 5.58
N LEU A 139 -2.32 -13.20 6.88
CA LEU A 139 -1.23 -13.64 7.77
C LEU A 139 -1.07 -15.17 7.84
N ALA A 140 -1.81 -15.95 7.04
CA ALA A 140 -1.82 -17.41 7.13
C ALA A 140 -0.42 -18.04 7.05
N ALA A 141 0.47 -17.49 6.21
CA ALA A 141 1.85 -17.96 6.11
C ALA A 141 2.61 -17.84 7.45
N LEU A 142 2.44 -16.72 8.17
CA LEU A 142 3.04 -16.48 9.48
C LEU A 142 2.39 -17.36 10.56
N LEU A 143 1.06 -17.52 10.51
CA LEU A 143 0.30 -18.29 11.49
C LEU A 143 0.41 -19.81 11.31
N SER A 144 0.89 -20.27 10.15
CA SER A 144 1.14 -21.69 9.86
C SER A 144 2.19 -22.29 10.82
N PRO A 145 2.24 -23.63 11.00
CA PRO A 145 3.27 -24.28 11.81
C PRO A 145 4.70 -23.91 11.40
N ARG A 146 4.96 -23.81 10.08
CA ARG A 146 6.26 -23.40 9.55
C ARG A 146 6.58 -21.93 9.86
N GLY A 147 5.60 -21.04 9.70
CA GLY A 147 5.75 -19.62 10.02
C GLY A 147 6.02 -19.41 11.51
N ALA A 148 5.21 -20.03 12.36
CA ALA A 148 5.32 -19.96 13.80
C ALA A 148 6.62 -20.61 14.33
N ALA A 149 7.14 -21.66 13.69
CA ALA A 149 8.44 -22.21 14.04
C ALA A 149 9.60 -21.26 13.70
N ARG A 150 9.48 -20.50 12.59
CA ARG A 150 10.52 -19.53 12.16
C ARG A 150 10.45 -18.20 12.93
N PHE A 151 9.25 -17.75 13.26
CA PHE A 151 8.96 -16.46 13.91
C PHE A 151 7.97 -16.64 15.07
N PRO A 152 8.34 -17.34 16.15
CA PRO A 152 7.40 -17.71 17.22
C PRO A 152 6.83 -16.50 17.95
N GLY A 153 7.66 -15.50 18.23
CA GLY A 153 7.23 -14.26 18.90
C GLY A 153 6.27 -13.44 18.05
N GLU A 154 6.55 -13.31 16.76
CA GLU A 154 5.69 -12.55 15.85
C GLU A 154 4.40 -13.29 15.50
N ALA A 155 4.42 -14.62 15.44
CA ALA A 155 3.20 -15.41 15.28
C ALA A 155 2.30 -15.34 16.52
N ALA A 156 2.87 -15.38 17.73
CA ALA A 156 2.10 -15.15 18.97
C ALA A 156 1.51 -13.74 19.00
N LEU A 157 2.36 -12.72 18.76
CA LEU A 157 1.92 -11.32 18.70
C LEU A 157 0.82 -11.08 17.65
N ALA A 158 0.92 -11.72 16.48
CA ALA A 158 -0.11 -11.64 15.46
C ALA A 158 -1.45 -12.20 15.95
N ARG A 159 -1.46 -13.32 16.68
CA ARG A 159 -2.69 -13.88 17.28
C ARG A 159 -3.28 -12.93 18.31
N ASP A 160 -2.46 -12.42 19.23
CA ASP A 160 -2.91 -11.49 20.28
C ASP A 160 -3.53 -10.21 19.66
N LEU A 161 -2.86 -9.64 18.64
CA LEU A 161 -3.35 -8.45 17.95
C LEU A 161 -4.65 -8.71 17.20
N LEU A 162 -4.77 -9.86 16.52
CA LEU A 162 -6.01 -10.26 15.83
C LEU A 162 -7.16 -10.46 16.82
N GLU A 163 -6.93 -11.23 17.89
CA GLU A 163 -7.93 -11.54 18.92
C GLU A 163 -8.41 -10.29 19.67
N SER A 164 -7.52 -9.32 19.92
CA SER A 164 -7.87 -8.09 20.62
C SER A 164 -8.46 -7.00 19.71
N THR A 165 -8.72 -7.28 18.43
CA THR A 165 -9.31 -6.30 17.50
C THR A 165 -10.82 -6.19 17.73
N THR A 166 -11.32 -5.03 18.17
CA THR A 166 -12.73 -4.83 18.54
C THR A 166 -13.59 -4.17 17.47
N ALA A 167 -12.98 -3.41 16.56
CA ALA A 167 -13.68 -2.68 15.50
C ALA A 167 -12.99 -2.88 14.15
N PRO A 168 -13.04 -4.10 13.58
CA PRO A 168 -12.44 -4.37 12.28
C PRO A 168 -13.17 -3.61 11.18
N LEU A 169 -12.42 -3.13 10.19
CA LEU A 169 -12.95 -2.37 9.06
C LEU A 169 -12.21 -2.71 7.76
N PRO A 170 -12.74 -2.33 6.58
CA PRO A 170 -12.01 -2.44 5.32
C PRO A 170 -10.73 -1.59 5.30
N LEU A 171 -9.62 -2.23 4.96
CA LEU A 171 -8.27 -1.66 4.96
C LEU A 171 -7.72 -1.54 3.55
N HIS A 172 -6.82 -0.58 3.36
CA HIS A 172 -5.99 -0.55 2.16
C HIS A 172 -5.02 -1.74 2.12
N GLY A 173 -4.46 -2.15 3.26
CA GLY A 173 -3.50 -3.24 3.45
C GLY A 173 -2.07 -2.94 2.98
N ASP A 174 -1.86 -1.76 2.39
CA ASP A 174 -0.62 -1.39 1.72
C ASP A 174 -0.48 0.14 1.58
N LEU A 175 -0.79 0.87 2.64
CA LEU A 175 -0.78 2.33 2.65
C LEU A 175 0.65 2.86 2.85
N HIS A 176 1.18 3.58 1.86
CA HIS A 176 2.50 4.22 1.91
C HIS A 176 2.64 5.27 0.78
N HIS A 177 3.76 5.97 0.77
CA HIS A 177 4.11 7.04 -0.17
C HIS A 177 3.89 6.74 -1.65
N GLY A 178 4.12 5.51 -2.11
CA GLY A 178 3.95 5.15 -3.52
C GLY A 178 2.50 4.92 -3.93
N ASN A 179 1.61 4.65 -2.97
CA ASN A 179 0.19 4.37 -3.22
C ASN A 179 -0.71 5.57 -2.88
N ILE A 180 -0.13 6.73 -2.56
CA ILE A 180 -0.85 7.99 -2.39
C ILE A 180 -0.30 8.98 -3.41
N LEU A 181 -1.15 9.39 -4.35
CA LEU A 181 -0.78 10.23 -5.48
C LEU A 181 -1.56 11.53 -5.50
N ASP A 182 -0.98 12.56 -6.12
CA ASP A 182 -1.62 13.87 -6.25
C ASP A 182 -2.46 13.99 -7.54
N PHE A 183 -3.75 14.26 -7.35
CA PHE A 183 -4.75 14.51 -8.39
C PHE A 183 -5.11 16.01 -8.45
N GLY A 184 -4.10 16.88 -8.52
CA GLY A 184 -4.26 18.32 -8.62
C GLY A 184 -4.59 18.99 -7.28
N GLY A 185 -3.69 18.83 -6.31
CA GLY A 185 -3.85 19.28 -4.92
C GLY A 185 -4.70 18.34 -4.06
N ARG A 186 -5.01 17.13 -4.53
CA ARG A 186 -5.86 16.15 -3.85
C ARG A 186 -5.15 14.81 -3.75
N TRP A 187 -4.62 14.52 -2.57
CA TRP A 187 -3.98 13.24 -2.28
C TRP A 187 -5.02 12.13 -2.12
N ARG A 188 -4.88 11.08 -2.93
CA ARG A 188 -5.80 9.94 -2.96
C ARG A 188 -5.06 8.62 -3.04
N VAL A 189 -5.67 7.58 -2.48
CA VAL A 189 -5.13 6.22 -2.55
C VAL A 189 -5.33 5.57 -3.91
N ILE A 190 -4.39 4.71 -4.28
CA ILE A 190 -4.49 3.75 -5.37
C ILE A 190 -4.04 2.37 -4.88
N ASP A 191 -4.38 1.33 -5.62
CA ASP A 191 -3.77 0.01 -5.45
C ASP A 191 -3.92 -0.66 -4.07
N PRO A 192 -5.12 -0.71 -3.46
CA PRO A 192 -5.29 -1.42 -2.21
C PRO A 192 -5.28 -2.94 -2.41
N LYS A 193 -4.84 -3.63 -1.36
CA LYS A 193 -4.95 -5.09 -1.22
C LYS A 193 -6.37 -5.54 -0.92
N GLY A 194 -7.17 -4.67 -0.30
CA GLY A 194 -8.56 -4.96 0.06
C GLY A 194 -8.66 -5.89 1.26
N LEU A 195 -8.03 -5.55 2.38
CA LEU A 195 -8.04 -6.37 3.58
C LEU A 195 -9.18 -5.97 4.53
N HIS A 196 -9.44 -6.77 5.55
CA HIS A 196 -10.41 -6.52 6.61
C HIS A 196 -9.80 -6.84 7.96
N GLY A 197 -9.81 -5.87 8.88
CA GLY A 197 -9.30 -6.08 10.22
C GLY A 197 -8.93 -4.79 10.91
N ASP A 198 -7.87 -4.84 11.70
CA ASP A 198 -7.41 -3.72 12.50
C ASP A 198 -6.88 -2.55 11.65
N ARG A 199 -7.47 -1.36 11.84
CA ARG A 199 -7.04 -0.11 11.21
C ARG A 199 -5.57 0.25 11.46
N THR A 200 -4.99 -0.18 12.58
CA THR A 200 -3.57 0.04 12.87
C THR A 200 -2.67 -0.61 11.83
N PHE A 201 -3.08 -1.74 11.25
CA PHE A 201 -2.29 -2.48 10.27
C PHE A 201 -2.02 -1.69 8.98
N ASP A 202 -2.92 -0.78 8.57
CA ASP A 202 -2.74 0.04 7.37
C ASP A 202 -1.45 0.85 7.42
N PHE A 203 -1.05 1.30 8.60
CA PHE A 203 0.17 2.10 8.77
C PHE A 203 1.44 1.25 8.81
N ALA A 204 1.36 -0.08 8.94
CA ALA A 204 2.56 -0.90 9.10
C ALA A 204 3.51 -0.79 7.90
N ARG A 205 2.97 -0.71 6.67
CA ARG A 205 3.77 -0.61 5.45
C ARG A 205 4.51 0.71 5.30
N LEU A 206 4.00 1.80 5.88
CA LEU A 206 4.64 3.11 5.88
C LEU A 206 6.09 3.03 6.38
N PHE A 207 6.34 2.24 7.43
CA PHE A 207 7.66 2.13 8.08
C PHE A 207 8.74 1.44 7.24
N PHE A 208 8.37 0.82 6.12
CA PHE A 208 9.32 0.25 5.16
C PHE A 208 9.62 1.21 4.02
N ASN A 209 8.81 2.27 3.85
CA ASN A 209 8.85 3.16 2.70
C ASN A 209 9.46 4.52 3.09
N PRO A 210 10.12 5.22 2.17
CA PRO A 210 10.24 4.94 0.74
C PRO A 210 11.36 3.94 0.36
N ASP A 211 12.09 3.38 1.32
CA ASP A 211 13.24 2.49 1.06
C ASP A 211 12.82 1.17 0.39
N ALA A 212 11.60 0.67 0.62
CA ALA A 212 11.07 -0.49 -0.08
C ALA A 212 10.77 -0.22 -1.57
N ILE A 213 10.65 1.05 -1.96
CA ILE A 213 10.50 1.47 -3.37
C ILE A 213 11.88 1.64 -4.00
N ASP A 214 12.85 2.19 -3.27
CA ASP A 214 14.24 2.29 -3.71
C ASP A 214 15.15 2.29 -2.48
N PRO A 215 15.94 1.22 -2.25
CA PRO A 215 16.81 1.13 -1.09
C PRO A 215 17.86 2.24 -1.01
N ALA A 216 18.17 2.92 -2.13
CA ALA A 216 19.13 4.02 -2.16
C ALA A 216 18.67 5.25 -1.35
N HIS A 217 17.37 5.37 -1.04
CA HIS A 217 16.85 6.45 -0.20
C HIS A 217 17.41 6.40 1.24
N GLY A 218 17.51 5.21 1.83
CA GLY A 218 18.03 4.99 3.18
C GLY A 218 17.37 5.85 4.27
N LEU A 219 16.10 6.22 4.11
CA LEU A 219 15.35 7.08 5.03
C LEU A 219 14.66 6.25 6.13
N ALA A 220 13.90 5.23 5.74
CA ALA A 220 13.06 4.44 6.63
C ALA A 220 13.88 3.63 7.65
N ILE A 221 15.11 3.24 7.29
CA ILE A 221 16.02 2.49 8.18
C ILE A 221 16.66 3.33 9.30
N ARG A 222 16.47 4.65 9.29
CA ARG A 222 17.04 5.56 10.30
C ARG A 222 16.24 5.44 11.60
N PRO A 223 16.88 5.14 12.75
CA PRO A 223 16.17 4.99 14.02
C PRO A 223 15.34 6.22 14.42
N GLN A 224 15.86 7.43 14.19
CA GLN A 224 15.16 8.68 14.51
C GLN A 224 13.86 8.82 13.71
N VAL A 225 13.92 8.57 12.39
CA VAL A 225 12.73 8.58 11.51
C VAL A 225 11.70 7.56 11.98
N PHE A 226 12.13 6.37 12.40
CA PHE A 226 11.23 5.36 12.95
C PHE A 226 10.51 5.85 14.22
N VAL A 227 11.24 6.43 15.17
CA VAL A 227 10.67 6.95 16.43
C VAL A 227 9.71 8.11 16.16
N GLU A 228 10.11 9.06 15.31
CA GLU A 228 9.31 10.22 14.93
C GLU A 228 8.02 9.83 14.21
N ARG A 229 8.10 8.90 13.24
CA ARG A 229 6.91 8.36 12.57
C ARG A 229 6.01 7.61 13.54
N LEU A 230 6.56 6.79 14.44
CA LEU A 230 5.76 6.06 15.42
C LEU A 230 4.98 7.04 16.30
N ALA A 231 5.62 8.09 16.82
CA ALA A 231 4.98 9.11 17.64
C ALA A 231 3.91 9.88 16.85
N ARG A 232 4.25 10.35 15.64
CA ARG A 232 3.35 11.14 14.78
C ARG A 232 2.13 10.34 14.34
N VAL A 233 2.34 9.12 13.86
CA VAL A 233 1.24 8.26 13.41
C VAL A 233 0.36 7.86 14.57
N SER A 234 0.94 7.49 15.71
CA SER A 234 0.15 7.11 16.90
C SER A 234 -0.70 8.27 17.40
N SER A 235 -0.11 9.46 17.50
CA SER A 235 -0.83 10.68 17.91
C SER A 235 -1.89 11.08 16.89
N GLY A 236 -1.52 11.24 15.61
CA GLY A 236 -2.41 11.75 14.57
C GLY A 236 -3.56 10.81 14.19
N ALA A 237 -3.37 9.50 14.33
CA ALA A 237 -4.43 8.51 14.09
C ALA A 237 -5.11 8.02 15.38
N GLY A 238 -4.72 8.52 16.56
CA GLY A 238 -5.26 8.06 17.85
C GLY A 238 -5.07 6.57 18.07
N LEU A 239 -3.85 6.07 17.87
CA LEU A 239 -3.47 4.67 18.00
C LEU A 239 -2.60 4.45 19.24
N ASP A 240 -2.72 3.26 19.81
CA ASP A 240 -1.75 2.77 20.79
C ASP A 240 -0.38 2.56 20.09
N PRO A 241 0.69 3.24 20.55
CA PRO A 241 2.02 3.10 19.95
C PRO A 241 2.59 1.68 19.98
N ASP A 242 2.31 0.91 21.03
CA ASP A 242 2.78 -0.47 21.16
C ASP A 242 2.03 -1.40 20.21
N ARG A 243 0.73 -1.15 20.02
CA ARG A 243 -0.07 -1.86 19.01
C ARG A 243 0.44 -1.59 17.59
N LEU A 244 0.76 -0.34 17.27
CA LEU A 244 1.33 0.04 15.98
C LEU A 244 2.70 -0.61 15.75
N ARG A 245 3.58 -0.51 16.75
CA ARG A 245 4.88 -1.18 16.75
C ARG A 245 4.73 -2.70 16.56
N GLY A 246 3.74 -3.31 17.20
CA GLY A 246 3.44 -4.73 17.05
C GLY A 246 3.05 -5.10 15.62
N TRP A 247 2.16 -4.33 14.99
CA TRP A 247 1.79 -4.57 13.59
C TRP A 247 2.94 -4.35 12.61
N ILE A 248 3.83 -3.38 12.85
CA ILE A 248 5.06 -3.20 12.05
C ILE A 248 5.93 -4.46 12.14
N ARG A 249 6.09 -5.02 13.35
CA ARG A 249 6.88 -6.23 13.59
C ARG A 249 6.27 -7.45 12.89
N VAL A 250 4.95 -7.63 12.99
CA VAL A 250 4.20 -8.69 12.29
C VAL A 250 4.33 -8.56 10.78
N LYS A 251 4.18 -7.34 10.24
CA LYS A 251 4.36 -7.06 8.80
C LYS A 251 5.77 -7.42 8.33
N ALA A 252 6.81 -7.15 9.14
CA ALA A 252 8.17 -7.53 8.81
C ALA A 252 8.30 -9.06 8.69
N ALA A 253 7.83 -9.81 9.70
CA ALA A 253 7.92 -11.27 9.72
C ALA A 253 7.20 -11.94 8.54
N VAL A 254 5.96 -11.51 8.24
CA VAL A 254 5.22 -12.07 7.09
C VAL A 254 5.90 -11.72 5.76
N SER A 255 6.47 -10.52 5.63
CA SER A 255 7.22 -10.12 4.43
C SER A 255 8.46 -10.99 4.21
N MET A 256 9.18 -11.36 5.28
CA MET A 256 10.35 -12.28 5.20
C MET A 256 9.97 -13.72 4.82
N LEU A 257 8.72 -14.14 5.06
CA LEU A 257 8.23 -15.47 4.67
C LEU A 257 7.92 -15.55 3.17
N TRP A 258 7.47 -14.45 2.56
CA TRP A 258 7.15 -14.38 1.14
C TRP A 258 8.35 -14.07 0.26
N GLN A 259 9.48 -13.68 0.85
CA GLN A 259 10.71 -13.50 0.12
C GLN A 259 11.24 -14.84 -0.39
N HIS A 260 11.49 -14.89 -1.70
CA HIS A 260 12.22 -15.97 -2.34
C HIS A 260 13.67 -15.49 -2.55
N GLY A 261 14.64 -16.19 -1.96
CA GLY A 261 16.06 -15.91 -2.17
C GLY A 261 16.78 -15.29 -0.97
N ALA A 262 17.68 -14.35 -1.23
CA ALA A 262 18.56 -13.76 -0.23
C ALA A 262 17.79 -12.96 0.84
N PRO A 263 18.33 -12.85 2.07
CA PRO A 263 17.72 -12.03 3.12
C PRO A 263 17.54 -10.59 2.67
N ASP A 264 16.39 -9.99 2.99
CA ASP A 264 16.12 -8.57 2.76
C ASP A 264 16.63 -7.71 3.93
N PRO A 265 17.74 -6.98 3.76
CA PRO A 265 18.35 -6.23 4.84
C PRO A 265 17.44 -5.10 5.36
N LEU A 266 16.56 -4.56 4.51
CA LEU A 266 15.61 -3.52 4.90
C LEU A 266 14.61 -4.08 5.91
N THR A 267 13.94 -5.17 5.57
CA THR A 267 12.91 -5.77 6.44
C THR A 267 13.50 -6.23 7.77
N GLU A 268 14.71 -6.81 7.77
CA GLU A 268 15.40 -7.15 9.02
C GLU A 268 15.75 -5.92 9.86
N ARG A 269 16.17 -4.83 9.22
CA ARG A 269 16.50 -3.58 9.93
C ARG A 269 15.26 -2.97 10.56
N ILE A 270 14.15 -2.90 9.84
CA ILE A 270 12.87 -2.41 10.37
C ILE A 270 12.41 -3.29 11.54
N LYS A 271 12.47 -4.62 11.40
CA LYS A 271 12.13 -5.54 12.50
C LYS A 271 12.94 -5.23 13.77
N ARG A 272 14.26 -5.06 13.67
CA ARG A 272 15.12 -4.69 14.81
C ARG A 272 14.70 -3.36 15.45
N LEU A 273 14.29 -2.35 14.67
CA LEU A 273 13.82 -1.07 15.22
C LEU A 273 12.54 -1.22 16.05
N THR A 274 11.70 -2.22 15.75
CA THR A 274 10.52 -2.53 16.58
C THR A 274 10.88 -3.16 17.93
N GLU A 275 12.06 -3.77 18.04
CA GLU A 275 12.54 -4.47 19.24
C GLU A 275 13.36 -3.54 20.15
N SER A 276 13.92 -2.46 19.60
CA SER A 276 14.69 -1.47 20.35
C SER A 276 13.82 -0.66 21.33
N PRO A 277 14.32 -0.31 22.53
CA PRO A 277 13.66 0.66 23.41
C PRO A 277 13.38 1.99 22.68
N LEU A 278 12.19 2.56 22.87
CA LEU A 278 11.81 3.84 22.25
C LEU A 278 12.58 5.05 22.80
N THR A 279 13.28 4.87 23.93
CA THR A 279 14.18 5.86 24.52
C THR A 279 15.52 5.87 23.78
N MET A 280 15.56 6.44 22.58
CA MET A 280 16.81 6.99 22.07
C MET A 280 16.95 8.40 22.65
N ASN A 281 17.82 8.52 23.66
CA ASN A 281 18.30 9.81 24.12
C ASN A 281 18.87 10.56 22.93
N ILE A 282 18.27 11.72 22.66
CA ILE A 282 18.82 12.76 21.80
C ILE A 282 20.05 13.29 22.54
N PHE A 283 21.24 12.98 22.04
CA PHE A 283 22.47 13.71 22.33
C PHE A 283 23.03 14.24 21.01
#